data_AF-A0A2V7VRR4-F1
#
_entry.id   AF-A0A2V7VRR4-F1
#
_cell.length_a   1.000
_cell.length_b   1.000
_cell.length_c   1.000
_cell.angle_alpha   90.00
_cell.angle_beta   90.00
_cell.angle_gamma   90.00
#
_symmetry.space_group_name_H-M   'P 1'
#
loop_
_entity.id
_entity.type
_entity.pdbx_description
1 polymer ?
#
loop_
_entity_poly.entity_id
_entity_poly.type
_entity_poly.pdbx_seq_one_letter_code
_entity_poly.pdbx_strand_id
1 'polypeptide(L)'
;MLMKKKVDAEAVLKKLAEMRKSIPYIEHAQPRSGDEGRMMLDDLAPRTEEEFEYLAIAAGLESLAADVSSAIEYARAQATEKALEVYYTAEELARDPAHADLIPHVEAMRKAYERDYGKPIPPKPKG
;
A
#
# COMPACT_ATOMS: atom_id res chain seq x y z
N MET A 1 7.21 37.84 -24.12
CA MET A 1 5.90 37.16 -24.11
C MET A 1 6.18 35.68 -23.88
N LEU A 2 6.07 35.19 -22.65
CA LEU A 2 6.25 33.76 -22.36
C LEU A 2 5.01 33.04 -22.88
N MET A 3 5.18 32.25 -23.95
CA MET A 3 4.13 31.33 -24.40
C MET A 3 3.86 30.35 -23.25
N LYS A 4 2.70 30.47 -22.61
CA LYS A 4 2.20 29.44 -21.70
C LYS A 4 2.11 28.14 -22.51
N LYS A 5 2.98 27.19 -22.20
CA LYS A 5 2.95 25.86 -22.80
C LYS A 5 1.64 25.20 -22.37
N LYS A 6 0.75 24.91 -23.31
CA LYS A 6 -0.50 24.18 -23.03
C LYS A 6 -0.14 22.86 -22.36
N VAL A 7 -0.88 22.50 -21.32
CA VAL A 7 -0.66 21.24 -20.61
C VAL A 7 -1.06 20.09 -21.53
N ASP A 8 -0.30 18.99 -21.49
CA ASP A 8 -0.60 17.80 -22.27
C ASP A 8 -1.02 16.70 -21.30
N ALA A 9 -2.32 16.69 -20.97
CA ALA A 9 -2.87 15.71 -20.04
C ALA A 9 -2.70 14.28 -20.56
N GLU A 10 -2.81 14.06 -21.88
CA GLU A 10 -2.63 12.74 -22.48
C GLU A 10 -1.21 12.21 -22.24
N ALA A 11 -0.19 13.03 -22.50
CA ALA A 11 1.20 12.63 -22.26
C ALA A 11 1.47 12.33 -20.78
N VAL A 12 0.93 13.14 -19.87
CA VAL A 12 1.08 12.91 -18.42
C VAL A 12 0.36 11.62 -18.01
N LEU A 13 -0.90 11.44 -18.39
CA LEU A 13 -1.68 10.25 -18.06
C LEU A 13 -1.06 8.97 -18.62
N LYS A 14 -0.50 9.03 -19.84
CA LYS A 14 0.26 7.93 -20.41
C LYS A 14 1.48 7.58 -19.54
N LYS A 15 2.20 8.58 -19.06
CA LYS A 15 3.35 8.36 -18.16
C LYS A 15 2.92 7.75 -16.83
N LEU A 16 1.82 8.20 -16.25
CA LEU A 16 1.26 7.61 -15.04
C LEU A 16 0.85 6.15 -15.25
N ALA A 17 0.27 5.82 -16.40
CA ALA A 17 -0.07 4.44 -16.76
C ALA A 17 1.18 3.56 -16.93
N GLU A 18 2.27 4.09 -17.51
CA GLU A 18 3.56 3.39 -17.58
C GLU A 18 4.14 3.14 -16.18
N MET A 19 4.11 4.14 -15.30
CA MET A 19 4.56 4.00 -13.92
C MET A 19 3.77 2.94 -13.17
N ARG A 20 2.45 2.88 -13.37
CA ARG A 20 1.58 1.88 -12.74
C ARG A 20 2.03 0.45 -13.00
N LYS A 21 2.50 0.15 -14.21
CA LYS A 21 3.01 -1.18 -14.60
C LYS A 21 4.30 -1.60 -13.88
N SER A 22 5.03 -0.64 -13.32
CA SER A 22 6.27 -0.89 -12.59
C SER A 22 6.08 -1.08 -11.09
N ILE A 23 4.86 -0.88 -10.57
CA ILE A 23 4.55 -1.03 -9.15
C ILE A 23 4.33 -2.52 -8.84
N PRO A 24 5.10 -3.11 -7.91
CA PRO A 24 4.86 -4.48 -7.46
C PRO A 24 3.51 -4.60 -6.75
N TYR A 25 2.83 -5.74 -6.90
CA TYR A 25 1.55 -6.05 -6.23
C TYR A 25 0.39 -5.14 -6.61
N ILE A 26 0.52 -4.40 -7.72
CA ILE A 26 -0.51 -3.48 -8.21
C ILE A 26 -1.79 -4.22 -8.61
N GLU A 27 -1.67 -5.48 -9.04
CA GLU A 27 -2.78 -6.39 -9.32
C GLU A 27 -3.62 -6.73 -8.08
N HIS A 28 -3.08 -6.52 -6.89
CA HIS A 28 -3.75 -6.70 -5.60
C HIS A 28 -4.24 -5.38 -5.00
N ALA A 29 -3.95 -4.24 -5.64
CA ALA A 29 -4.54 -2.98 -5.24
C ALA A 29 -6.06 -3.11 -5.42
N GLN A 30 -6.81 -3.01 -4.31
CA GLN A 30 -8.25 -2.97 -4.41
C GLN A 30 -8.62 -1.70 -5.19
N PRO A 31 -9.47 -1.80 -6.22
CA PRO A 31 -10.05 -0.60 -6.78
C PRO A 31 -10.86 0.04 -5.64
N ARG A 32 -10.36 1.14 -5.09
CA ARG A 32 -11.27 2.06 -4.39
C ARG A 32 -12.33 2.40 -5.42
N SER A 33 -13.57 1.95 -5.18
CA SER A 33 -14.74 2.42 -5.90
C SER A 33 -14.57 3.92 -6.05
N GLY A 34 -14.48 4.40 -7.29
CA GLY A 34 -13.97 5.72 -7.63
C GLY A 34 -14.79 6.90 -7.07
N ASP A 35 -15.68 6.67 -6.12
CA ASP A 35 -16.59 7.64 -5.53
C ASP A 35 -15.87 8.68 -4.65
N GLU A 36 -14.92 8.30 -3.79
CA GLU A 36 -14.36 9.28 -2.84
C GLU A 36 -13.48 10.35 -3.52
N GLY A 37 -12.76 9.99 -4.59
CA GLY A 37 -11.97 10.94 -5.39
C GLY A 37 -12.77 11.63 -6.50
N ARG A 38 -13.72 10.92 -7.15
CA ARG A 38 -14.58 11.56 -8.16
C ARG A 38 -15.56 12.55 -7.56
N MET A 39 -16.11 12.29 -6.38
CA MET A 39 -17.05 13.23 -5.74
C MET A 39 -16.41 14.60 -5.46
N MET A 40 -15.10 14.67 -5.21
CA MET A 40 -14.39 15.94 -4.99
C MET A 40 -14.14 16.74 -6.29
N LEU A 41 -14.10 16.07 -7.45
CA LEU A 41 -13.82 16.69 -8.75
C LEU A 41 -15.10 16.94 -9.57
N ASP A 42 -16.18 16.18 -9.36
CA ASP A 42 -17.45 16.34 -10.07
C ASP A 42 -18.16 17.67 -9.74
N ASP A 43 -17.94 18.25 -8.55
CA ASP A 43 -18.45 19.58 -8.18
C ASP A 43 -17.70 20.73 -8.88
N LEU A 44 -16.53 20.46 -9.48
CA LEU A 44 -15.72 21.41 -10.22
C LEU A 44 -15.96 21.26 -11.72
N ALA A 45 -17.15 21.66 -12.18
CA ALA A 45 -17.42 21.73 -13.61
C ALA A 45 -16.38 22.65 -14.29
N PRO A 46 -15.49 22.12 -15.16
CA PRO A 46 -14.42 22.91 -15.76
C PRO A 46 -15.03 23.98 -16.67
N ARG A 47 -14.55 25.20 -16.52
CA ARG A 47 -14.99 26.36 -17.32
C ARG A 47 -14.11 26.55 -18.56
N THR A 48 -12.95 25.90 -18.60
CA THR A 48 -12.01 25.95 -19.72
C THR A 48 -11.41 24.57 -20.03
N GLU A 49 -10.89 24.41 -21.25
CA GLU A 49 -10.13 23.20 -21.65
C GLU A 49 -8.89 23.00 -20.78
N GLU A 50 -8.20 24.08 -20.41
CA GLU A 50 -7.01 24.04 -19.54
C GLU A 50 -7.38 23.50 -18.15
N GLU A 51 -8.49 23.96 -17.57
CA GLU A 51 -9.01 23.43 -16.30
C GLU A 51 -9.36 21.93 -16.41
N PHE A 52 -9.98 21.50 -17.52
CA PHE A 52 -10.26 20.09 -17.75
C PHE A 52 -8.98 19.23 -17.79
N GLU A 53 -7.94 19.69 -18.49
CA GLU A 53 -6.64 19.02 -18.56
C GLU A 53 -5.99 18.87 -17.18
N TYR A 54 -6.03 19.92 -16.36
CA TYR A 54 -5.50 19.88 -14.99
C TYR A 54 -6.30 18.94 -14.08
N LEU A 55 -7.64 18.95 -14.15
CA LEU A 55 -8.49 18.06 -13.37
C LEU A 55 -8.25 16.59 -13.75
N ALA A 56 -8.08 16.30 -15.05
CA ALA A 56 -7.75 14.96 -15.52
C ALA A 56 -6.40 14.46 -14.98
N ILE A 57 -5.37 15.32 -14.97
CA ILE A 57 -4.07 14.99 -14.38
C ILE A 57 -4.20 14.75 -12.87
N ALA A 58 -4.92 15.61 -12.16
CA ALA A 58 -5.14 15.48 -10.71
C ALA A 58 -5.80 14.14 -10.38
N ALA A 59 -6.89 13.79 -11.09
CA ALA A 59 -7.56 12.50 -10.95
C ALA A 59 -6.62 11.31 -11.23
N GLY A 60 -5.77 11.42 -12.27
CA GLY A 60 -4.79 10.39 -12.60
C GLY A 60 -3.73 10.20 -11.50
N LEU A 61 -3.25 11.29 -10.90
CA LEU A 61 -2.29 11.26 -9.79
C LEU A 61 -2.90 10.69 -8.52
N GLU A 62 -4.10 11.11 -8.16
CA GLU A 62 -4.83 10.58 -6.99
C GLU A 62 -5.09 9.09 -7.14
N SER A 63 -5.51 8.65 -8.33
CA SER A 63 -5.69 7.23 -8.62
C SER A 63 -4.38 6.45 -8.49
N LEU A 64 -3.26 6.97 -9.00
CA LEU A 64 -1.95 6.31 -8.85
C LEU A 64 -1.50 6.26 -7.39
N ALA A 65 -1.73 7.32 -6.61
CA ALA A 65 -1.38 7.36 -5.19
C ALA A 65 -2.18 6.33 -4.37
N ALA A 66 -3.47 6.18 -4.67
CA ALA A 66 -4.32 5.16 -4.05
C ALA A 66 -3.81 3.75 -4.36
N ASP A 67 -3.54 3.48 -5.63
CA ASP A 67 -2.94 2.24 -6.11
C ASP A 67 -1.63 1.88 -5.37
N VAL A 68 -0.71 2.84 -5.25
CA VAL A 68 0.56 2.67 -4.51
C VAL A 68 0.29 2.35 -3.04
N SER A 69 -0.63 3.07 -2.39
CA SER A 69 -0.97 2.83 -0.98
C SER A 69 -1.48 1.42 -0.76
N SER A 70 -2.40 0.94 -1.61
CA SER A 70 -2.94 -0.41 -1.52
C SER A 70 -1.89 -1.49 -1.79
N ALA A 71 -0.99 -1.28 -2.77
CA ALA A 71 0.12 -2.18 -3.01
C ALA A 71 1.08 -2.29 -1.80
N ILE A 72 1.36 -1.16 -1.13
CA ILE A 72 2.16 -1.13 0.10
C ILE A 72 1.46 -1.87 1.24
N GLU A 73 0.17 -1.65 1.44
CA GLU A 73 -0.62 -2.33 2.47
C GLU A 73 -0.63 -3.84 2.24
N TYR A 74 -0.83 -4.28 1.00
CA TYR A 74 -0.76 -5.70 0.64
C TYR A 74 0.62 -6.29 0.91
N ALA A 75 1.69 -5.62 0.47
CA ALA A 75 3.06 -6.08 0.72
C ALA A 75 3.37 -6.18 2.22
N ARG A 76 2.91 -5.19 3.00
CA ARG A 76 3.06 -5.20 4.47
C ARG A 76 2.28 -6.35 5.11
N ALA A 77 1.07 -6.62 4.65
CA ALA A 77 0.27 -7.74 5.15
C ALA A 77 0.97 -9.08 4.91
N GLN A 78 1.45 -9.31 3.68
CA GLN A 78 2.22 -10.49 3.29
C GLN A 78 3.51 -10.66 4.10
N ALA A 79 4.26 -9.58 4.32
CA ALA A 79 5.47 -9.61 5.12
C ALA A 79 5.15 -9.92 6.60
N THR A 80 4.06 -9.37 7.12
CA THR A 80 3.61 -9.61 8.50
C THR A 80 3.18 -11.06 8.68
N GLU A 81 2.41 -11.60 7.73
CA GLU A 81 1.99 -13.01 7.74
C GLU A 81 3.19 -13.96 7.80
N LYS A 82 4.16 -13.79 6.90
CA LYS A 82 5.40 -14.60 6.92
C LYS A 82 6.20 -14.43 8.21
N ALA A 83 6.30 -13.22 8.74
CA ALA A 83 6.99 -12.99 10.00
C ALA A 83 6.29 -13.71 11.18
N LEU A 84 4.95 -13.75 11.17
CA LEU A 84 4.18 -14.50 12.15
C LEU A 84 4.36 -16.01 11.99
N GLU A 85 4.42 -16.54 10.77
CA GLU A 85 4.74 -17.95 10.53
C GLU A 85 6.10 -18.35 11.12
N VAL A 86 7.13 -17.53 10.88
CA VAL A 86 8.47 -17.73 11.46
C VAL A 86 8.40 -17.68 12.98
N TYR A 87 7.69 -16.70 13.55
CA TYR A 87 7.49 -16.59 14.98
C TYR A 87 6.86 -17.85 15.58
N TYR A 88 5.74 -18.33 15.01
CA TYR A 88 5.05 -19.51 15.54
C TYR A 88 5.91 -20.77 15.43
N THR A 89 6.67 -20.90 14.34
CA THR A 89 7.59 -22.03 14.15
C THR A 89 8.72 -21.99 15.17
N ALA A 90 9.32 -20.81 15.38
CA ALA A 90 10.37 -20.63 16.39
C ALA A 90 9.84 -20.85 17.81
N GLU A 91 8.62 -20.40 18.11
CA GLU A 91 7.95 -20.62 19.39
C GLU A 91 7.67 -22.10 19.66
N GLU A 92 7.24 -22.85 18.64
CA GLU A 92 7.03 -24.30 18.73
C GLU A 92 8.36 -25.04 18.98
N LEU A 93 9.43 -24.70 18.24
CA LEU A 93 10.75 -25.30 18.40
C LEU A 93 11.38 -24.98 19.76
N ALA A 94 11.25 -23.74 20.25
CA ALA A 94 11.81 -23.30 21.53
C ALA A 94 11.24 -24.05 22.75
N ARG A 95 10.17 -24.84 22.58
CA ARG A 95 9.65 -25.73 23.64
C ARG A 95 10.53 -26.96 23.85
N ASP A 96 11.28 -27.36 22.84
CA ASP A 96 12.30 -28.40 22.97
C ASP A 96 13.55 -27.80 23.64
N PRO A 97 14.04 -28.38 24.75
CA PRO A 97 15.29 -27.94 25.38
C PRO A 97 16.49 -27.91 24.42
N ALA A 98 16.49 -28.71 23.36
CA ALA A 98 17.53 -28.70 22.31
C ALA A 98 17.58 -27.40 21.50
N HIS A 99 16.49 -26.60 21.53
CA HIS A 99 16.35 -25.34 20.81
C HIS A 99 16.06 -24.15 21.75
N ALA A 100 16.49 -24.25 23.02
CA ALA A 100 16.30 -23.20 24.01
C ALA A 100 16.98 -21.87 23.62
N ASP A 101 17.95 -21.90 22.70
CA ASP A 101 18.60 -20.74 22.10
C ASP A 101 17.64 -19.85 21.29
N LEU A 102 16.49 -20.38 20.87
CA LEU A 102 15.46 -19.61 20.16
C LEU A 102 14.61 -18.73 21.09
N ILE A 103 14.58 -19.00 22.40
CA ILE A 103 13.73 -18.28 23.37
C ILE A 103 13.97 -16.76 23.33
N PRO A 104 15.22 -16.24 23.36
CA PRO A 104 15.47 -14.80 23.27
C PRO A 104 14.96 -14.17 21.97
N HIS A 105 14.98 -14.92 20.86
CA HIS A 105 14.48 -14.44 19.56
C HIS A 105 12.96 -14.36 19.55
N VAL A 106 12.27 -15.37 20.08
CA VAL A 106 10.80 -15.37 20.24
C VAL A 106 10.34 -14.19 21.13
N GLU A 107 11.02 -13.97 22.25
CA GLU A 107 10.80 -12.82 23.14
C GLU A 107 11.00 -11.47 22.43
N ALA A 108 12.09 -11.34 21.65
CA ALA A 108 12.37 -10.12 20.89
C ALA A 108 11.28 -9.84 19.84
N MET A 109 10.79 -10.88 19.15
CA MET A 109 9.69 -10.75 18.19
C MET A 109 8.38 -10.34 18.88
N ARG A 110 8.03 -10.92 20.04
CA ARG A 110 6.85 -10.49 20.83
C ARG A 110 6.92 -9.02 21.19
N LYS A 111 8.05 -8.57 21.74
CA LYS A 111 8.26 -7.17 22.15
C LYS A 111 8.20 -6.22 20.96
N ALA A 112 8.79 -6.58 19.83
CA ALA A 112 8.74 -5.77 18.62
C ALA A 112 7.31 -5.63 18.10
N TYR A 113 6.55 -6.75 18.04
CA TYR A 113 5.17 -6.72 17.60
C TYR A 113 4.28 -5.88 18.54
N GLU A 114 4.41 -6.06 19.85
CA GLU A 114 3.63 -5.31 20.83
C GLU A 114 3.94 -3.82 20.80
N ARG A 115 5.21 -3.44 20.60
CA ARG A 115 5.61 -2.03 20.40
C ARG A 115 4.95 -1.45 19.14
N ASP A 116 4.94 -2.18 18.04
CA ASP A 116 4.51 -1.66 16.74
C ASP A 116 2.98 -1.67 16.56
N TYR A 117 2.28 -2.61 17.21
CA TYR A 117 0.83 -2.81 17.08
C TYR A 117 0.02 -2.53 18.35
N GLY A 118 0.68 -2.26 19.48
CA GLY A 118 0.05 -1.95 20.78
C GLY A 118 -0.72 -3.12 21.41
N LYS A 119 -0.54 -4.34 20.90
CA LYS A 119 -1.23 -5.56 21.35
C LYS A 119 -0.32 -6.77 21.20
N PRO A 120 -0.52 -7.84 22.00
CA PRO A 120 0.28 -9.05 21.88
C PRO A 120 0.07 -9.73 20.51
N ILE A 121 1.05 -10.55 20.12
CA ILE A 121 0.94 -11.44 18.95
C ILE A 121 -0.28 -12.36 19.17
N PRO A 122 -1.23 -12.43 18.22
CA PRO A 122 -2.39 -13.31 18.34
C PRO A 122 -1.97 -14.79 18.40
N PRO A 123 -2.81 -15.69 18.92
CA PRO A 123 -2.53 -17.11 18.84
C PRO A 123 -2.55 -17.60 17.39
N LYS A 124 -1.75 -18.63 17.09
CA LYS A 124 -1.74 -19.29 15.78
C LYS A 124 -3.18 -19.70 15.40
N PRO A 125 -3.66 -19.33 14.19
CA PRO A 125 -4.97 -19.78 13.71
C PRO A 125 -5.03 -21.31 13.75
N LYS A 126 -6.16 -21.86 14.19
CA LYS A 126 -6.41 -23.31 14.06
C LYS A 126 -6.75 -23.56 12.60
N GLY A 127 -5.86 -24.26 11.89
CA GLY A 127 -6.13 -24.79 10.55
C GLY A 127 -7.18 -25.90 10.57
#